data_AF-A0A7J4MN06-F1
#
_entry.id   AF-A0A7J4MN06-F1
#
_cell.length_a   1.000
_cell.length_b   1.000
_cell.length_c   1.000
_cell.angle_alpha   90.00
_cell.angle_beta   90.00
_cell.angle_gamma   90.00
#
_symmetry.space_group_name_H-M   'P 1'
#
loop_
_entity.id
_entity.type
_entity.pdbx_description
1 polymer ?
#
loop_
_entity_poly.entity_id
_entity_poly.type
_entity_poly.pdbx_seq_one_letter_code
_entity_poly.pdbx_strand_id
1 'polypeptide(L)'
;MFGFFQKRSDKKVEELERSIKNSFGNMRADMGHVSQWITHFKTRHEDHSKKFDELDQRIIALEQMLAVKQSIFAAKDKRVRVQEEDEEERNASDEELPEIEEQLGPLPYAQARVCQMLAACHREEGPDNWISLSRLAVDVYPGKEYKDVRSAILQLVNVLEVEGYLVKKKVRKSVYVYMKKEFRSQYKGKDDIPIPEKKGKQRNN
;
A
#
# COMPACT_ATOMS: atom_id res chain seq x y z
N MET A 1 93.84 14.73 -22.58
CA MET A 1 93.25 13.39 -22.35
C MET A 1 91.92 13.52 -21.57
N PHE A 2 90.91 14.19 -22.12
CA PHE A 2 89.63 14.46 -21.43
C PHE A 2 88.44 14.49 -22.43
N GLY A 3 88.20 13.37 -23.14
CA GLY A 3 87.07 13.24 -24.08
C GLY A 3 86.02 12.20 -23.67
N PHE A 4 86.24 11.45 -22.58
CA PHE A 4 85.39 10.31 -22.21
C PHE A 4 84.37 10.61 -21.10
N PHE A 5 84.43 11.79 -20.45
CA PHE A 5 83.51 12.14 -19.37
C PHE A 5 82.20 12.81 -19.84
N GLN A 6 82.18 13.49 -20.99
CA GLN A 6 80.98 14.14 -21.53
C GLN A 6 79.92 13.14 -22.05
N LYS A 7 80.34 12.01 -22.65
CA LYS A 7 79.41 11.00 -23.18
C LYS A 7 78.56 10.29 -22.11
N ARG A 8 78.96 10.30 -20.84
CA ARG A 8 78.21 9.67 -19.74
C ARG A 8 77.18 10.60 -19.10
N SER A 9 77.40 11.93 -19.12
CA SER A 9 76.39 12.89 -18.65
C SER A 9 75.21 12.94 -19.62
N ASP A 10 75.47 12.93 -20.92
CA ASP A 10 74.44 13.07 -21.94
C ASP A 10 73.45 11.90 -21.93
N LYS A 11 73.91 10.67 -21.69
CA LYS A 11 73.04 9.49 -21.57
C LYS A 11 72.07 9.58 -20.38
N LYS A 12 72.54 10.08 -19.23
CA LYS A 12 71.69 10.26 -18.04
C LYS A 12 70.67 11.38 -18.24
N VAL A 13 71.07 12.44 -18.94
CA VAL A 13 70.17 13.54 -19.31
C VAL A 13 69.12 13.07 -20.30
N GLU A 14 69.49 12.25 -21.30
CA GLU A 14 68.54 11.64 -22.24
C GLU A 14 67.56 10.66 -21.56
N GLU A 15 68.04 9.85 -20.60
CA GLU A 15 67.17 8.97 -19.81
C GLU A 15 66.20 9.75 -18.94
N LEU A 16 66.66 10.85 -18.34
CA LEU A 16 65.81 11.76 -17.57
C LEU A 16 64.77 12.43 -18.49
N GLU A 17 65.18 12.90 -19.67
CA GLU A 17 64.28 13.52 -20.65
C GLU A 17 63.22 12.52 -21.15
N ARG A 18 63.61 11.26 -21.40
CA ARG A 18 62.67 10.17 -21.72
C ARG A 18 61.71 9.90 -20.58
N SER A 19 62.20 9.80 -19.36
CA SER A 19 61.37 9.56 -18.17
C SER A 19 60.35 10.69 -17.97
N ILE A 20 60.78 11.94 -18.13
CA ILE A 20 59.94 13.12 -18.04
C ILE A 20 58.90 13.13 -19.16
N LYS A 21 59.28 12.87 -20.42
CA LYS A 21 58.34 12.77 -21.55
C LYS A 21 57.30 11.68 -21.33
N ASN A 22 57.71 10.52 -20.84
CA ASN A 22 56.80 9.42 -20.52
C ASN A 22 55.86 9.79 -19.37
N SER A 23 56.37 10.45 -18.33
CA SER A 23 55.57 10.91 -17.19
C SER A 23 54.54 11.96 -17.58
N PHE A 24 54.90 12.91 -18.45
CA PHE A 24 53.96 13.87 -19.02
C PHE A 24 52.95 13.22 -19.96
N GLY A 25 53.36 12.21 -20.74
CA GLY A 25 52.46 11.40 -21.54
C GLY A 25 51.40 10.70 -20.69
N ASN A 26 51.83 10.07 -19.59
CA ASN A 26 50.95 9.40 -18.65
C ASN A 26 50.03 10.38 -17.92
N MET A 27 50.56 11.49 -17.39
CA MET A 27 49.74 12.54 -16.76
C MET A 27 48.71 13.13 -17.71
N ARG A 28 49.05 13.29 -19.00
CA ARG A 28 48.09 13.75 -20.01
C ARG A 28 47.00 12.71 -20.28
N ALA A 29 47.36 11.44 -20.35
CA ALA A 29 46.39 10.35 -20.49
C ALA A 29 45.45 10.30 -19.29
N ASP A 30 46.00 10.39 -18.07
CA ASP A 30 45.23 10.40 -16.82
C ASP A 30 44.31 11.62 -16.73
N MET A 31 44.78 12.80 -17.10
CA MET A 31 43.94 14.00 -17.20
C MET A 31 42.78 13.79 -18.20
N GLY A 32 43.04 13.07 -19.29
CA GLY A 32 42.02 12.66 -20.26
C GLY A 32 40.96 11.75 -19.65
N HIS A 33 41.38 10.73 -18.89
CA HIS A 33 40.46 9.83 -18.18
C HIS A 33 39.64 10.58 -17.12
N VAL A 34 40.24 11.49 -16.36
CA VAL A 34 39.52 12.32 -15.38
C VAL A 34 38.49 13.22 -16.07
N SER A 35 38.85 13.83 -17.21
CA SER A 35 37.92 14.63 -18.00
C SER A 35 36.72 13.81 -18.48
N GLN A 36 36.96 12.60 -18.99
CA GLN A 36 35.88 11.68 -19.39
C GLN A 36 34.99 11.30 -18.20
N TRP A 37 35.59 11.06 -17.03
CA TRP A 37 34.85 10.72 -15.82
C TRP A 37 33.95 11.86 -15.34
N ILE A 38 34.46 13.10 -15.36
CA ILE A 38 33.67 14.31 -15.04
C ILE A 38 32.49 14.44 -16.01
N THR A 39 32.71 14.23 -17.31
CA THR A 39 31.64 14.27 -18.31
C THR A 39 30.56 13.22 -18.03
N HIS A 40 30.97 11.98 -17.74
CA HIS A 40 30.05 10.90 -17.39
C HIS A 40 29.23 11.22 -16.13
N PHE A 41 29.84 11.83 -15.11
CA PHE A 41 29.12 12.29 -13.93
C PHE A 41 28.11 13.38 -14.24
N LYS A 42 28.46 14.38 -15.06
CA LYS A 42 27.54 15.46 -15.45
C LYS A 42 26.32 14.90 -16.16
N THR A 43 26.53 14.05 -17.18
CA THR A 43 25.42 13.41 -17.91
C THR A 43 24.53 12.57 -16.99
N ARG A 44 25.12 11.77 -16.10
CA ARG A 44 24.35 10.98 -15.14
C ARG A 44 23.57 11.84 -14.16
N HIS A 45 24.10 12.99 -13.77
CA HIS A 45 23.41 13.90 -12.87
C HIS A 45 22.23 14.59 -13.56
N GLU A 46 22.38 14.99 -14.82
CA GLU A 46 21.29 15.50 -15.65
C GLU A 46 20.16 14.47 -15.83
N ASP A 47 20.51 13.21 -16.12
CA ASP A 47 19.53 12.13 -16.27
C ASP A 47 18.77 11.84 -14.97
N HIS A 48 19.47 11.88 -13.83
CA HIS A 48 18.82 11.73 -12.53
C HIS A 48 17.94 12.92 -12.19
N SER A 49 18.37 14.14 -12.49
CA SER A 49 17.56 15.36 -12.31
C SER A 49 16.24 15.24 -13.06
N LYS A 50 16.29 14.83 -14.34
CA LYS A 50 15.08 14.61 -15.15
C LYS A 50 14.14 13.56 -14.54
N LYS A 51 14.69 12.46 -14.03
CA LYS A 51 13.89 11.41 -13.37
C LYS A 51 13.24 11.90 -12.08
N PHE A 52 13.92 12.77 -11.32
CA PHE A 52 13.32 13.39 -10.15
C PHE A 52 12.19 14.35 -10.56
N ASP A 53 12.39 15.17 -11.58
CA ASP A 53 11.35 16.06 -12.11
C ASP A 53 10.11 15.27 -12.59
N GLU A 54 10.31 14.14 -13.26
CA GLU A 54 9.21 13.24 -13.67
C GLU A 54 8.48 12.63 -12.48
N LEU A 55 9.20 12.25 -11.42
CA LEU A 55 8.59 11.72 -10.20
C LEU A 55 7.80 12.81 -9.46
N ASP A 56 8.31 14.03 -9.36
CA ASP A 56 7.62 15.16 -8.76
C ASP A 56 6.33 15.48 -9.54
N GLN A 57 6.37 15.49 -10.88
CA GLN A 57 5.18 15.67 -11.70
C GLN A 57 4.15 14.55 -11.47
N ARG A 58 4.59 13.30 -11.31
CA ARG A 58 3.70 12.17 -10.99
C ARG A 58 3.08 12.31 -9.59
N ILE A 59 3.84 12.78 -8.61
CA ILE A 59 3.32 13.04 -7.26
C ILE A 59 2.26 14.13 -7.31
N ILE A 60 2.53 15.26 -7.98
CA ILE A 60 1.57 16.35 -8.17
C ILE A 60 0.29 15.85 -8.84
N ALA A 61 0.40 15.02 -9.89
CA ALA A 61 -0.76 14.45 -10.56
C ALA A 61 -1.58 13.55 -9.63
N LEU A 62 -0.92 12.72 -8.81
CA LEU A 62 -1.59 11.87 -7.82
C LEU A 62 -2.28 12.70 -6.73
N GLU A 63 -1.65 13.76 -6.25
CA GLU A 63 -2.24 14.69 -5.28
C GLU A 63 -3.49 15.38 -5.83
N GLN A 64 -3.45 15.83 -7.09
CA GLN A 64 -4.62 16.40 -7.77
C GLN A 64 -5.74 15.37 -7.92
N MET A 65 -5.43 14.15 -8.35
CA MET A 65 -6.43 13.07 -8.44
C MET A 65 -7.03 12.72 -7.07
N LEU A 66 -6.23 12.78 -6.00
CA LEU A 66 -6.70 12.55 -4.64
C LEU A 66 -7.63 13.69 -4.18
N ALA A 67 -7.26 14.94 -4.43
CA ALA A 67 -8.07 16.12 -4.09
C ALA A 67 -9.44 16.08 -4.80
N VAL A 68 -9.47 15.68 -6.08
CA VAL A 68 -10.71 15.49 -6.85
C VAL A 68 -11.55 14.35 -6.26
N LYS A 69 -10.93 13.23 -5.88
CA LYS A 69 -11.68 12.14 -5.23
C LYS A 69 -12.26 12.59 -3.89
N GLN A 70 -11.48 13.27 -3.06
CA GLN A 70 -11.94 13.79 -1.76
C GLN A 70 -13.11 14.76 -1.90
N SER A 71 -13.08 15.66 -2.89
CA SER A 71 -14.20 16.57 -3.13
C SER A 71 -15.46 15.85 -3.63
N ILE A 72 -15.31 14.80 -4.45
CA ILE A 72 -16.43 13.95 -4.87
C ILE A 72 -17.01 13.18 -3.67
N PHE A 73 -16.17 12.64 -2.79
CA PHE A 73 -16.63 11.97 -1.56
C PHE A 73 -17.37 12.94 -0.63
N ALA A 74 -16.82 14.13 -0.39
CA ALA A 74 -17.46 15.15 0.43
C ALA A 74 -18.81 15.62 -0.16
N ALA A 75 -18.93 15.71 -1.49
CA ALA A 75 -20.19 16.03 -2.16
C ALA A 75 -21.20 14.87 -2.09
N LYS A 76 -20.72 13.63 -2.06
CA LYS A 76 -21.56 12.45 -1.92
C LYS A 76 -22.08 12.30 -0.48
N ASP A 77 -21.25 12.55 0.52
CA ASP A 77 -21.66 12.57 1.93
C ASP A 77 -22.70 13.68 2.21
N LYS A 78 -22.57 14.86 1.58
CA LYS A 78 -23.61 15.90 1.66
C LYS A 78 -24.93 15.48 1.03
N ARG A 79 -24.91 14.72 -0.09
CA ARG A 79 -26.15 14.22 -0.72
C ARG A 79 -26.80 13.09 0.08
N VAL A 80 -26.01 12.29 0.79
CA VAL A 80 -26.51 11.25 1.70
C VAL A 80 -27.11 11.88 2.95
N ARG A 81 -26.45 12.87 3.57
CA ARG A 81 -27.01 13.62 4.72
C ARG A 81 -28.34 14.29 4.42
N VAL A 82 -28.51 14.90 3.24
CA VAL A 82 -29.80 15.52 2.86
C VAL A 82 -30.92 14.48 2.69
N GLN A 83 -30.59 13.22 2.34
CA GLN A 83 -31.58 12.14 2.26
C GLN A 83 -31.85 11.49 3.63
N GLU A 84 -30.86 11.46 4.52
CA GLU A 84 -31.00 10.96 5.89
C GLU A 84 -31.74 11.96 6.80
N GLU A 85 -31.52 13.28 6.64
CA GLU A 85 -32.21 14.33 7.40
C GLU A 85 -33.73 14.37 7.13
N ASP A 86 -34.18 14.05 5.90
CA ASP A 86 -35.61 13.93 5.55
C ASP A 86 -36.26 12.64 6.13
N GLU A 87 -35.47 11.63 6.49
CA GLU A 87 -35.94 10.37 7.09
C GLU A 87 -35.79 10.34 8.64
N GLU A 88 -34.85 11.12 9.21
CA GLU A 88 -34.55 11.15 10.64
C GLU A 88 -35.47 12.06 11.49
N GLU A 89 -36.23 12.99 10.90
CA GLU A 89 -37.23 13.78 11.66
C GLU A 89 -38.38 12.95 12.28
N ARG A 90 -38.45 11.64 12.00
CA ARG A 90 -39.51 10.75 12.55
C ARG A 90 -39.12 9.93 13.78
N ASN A 91 -37.85 9.88 14.19
CA ASN A 91 -37.44 9.03 15.31
C ASN A 91 -36.49 9.76 16.26
N ALA A 92 -36.95 10.88 16.82
CA ALA A 92 -36.30 11.51 17.96
C ALA A 92 -37.01 11.11 19.26
N SER A 93 -36.40 10.20 20.03
CA SER A 93 -36.56 10.20 21.49
C SER A 93 -35.39 9.49 22.15
N ASP A 94 -34.57 10.34 22.79
CA ASP A 94 -33.77 10.18 24.00
C ASP A 94 -32.65 9.13 24.05
N GLU A 95 -31.41 9.61 23.94
CA GLU A 95 -30.21 8.93 24.45
C GLU A 95 -29.34 9.91 25.27
N GLU A 96 -29.37 9.76 26.60
CA GLU A 96 -28.32 10.24 27.49
C GLU A 96 -27.13 9.25 27.41
N LEU A 97 -25.98 9.73 26.94
CA LEU A 97 -24.74 8.97 26.84
C LEU A 97 -23.89 9.12 28.12
N PRO A 98 -23.41 8.03 28.75
CA PRO A 98 -22.26 8.10 29.63
C PRO A 98 -20.95 7.77 28.89
N GLU A 99 -19.87 8.32 29.46
CA GLU A 99 -18.51 8.45 28.93
C GLU A 99 -17.73 7.13 28.76
N ILE A 100 -17.16 6.99 27.55
CA ILE A 100 -15.78 6.55 27.22
C ILE A 100 -15.19 5.37 28.04
N GLU A 101 -15.28 4.15 27.48
CA GLU A 101 -14.18 3.18 27.57
C GLU A 101 -13.42 3.15 26.24
N GLU A 102 -12.33 3.91 26.29
CA GLU A 102 -11.25 4.13 25.35
C GLU A 102 -10.42 2.86 25.15
N GLN A 103 -10.80 2.00 24.21
CA GLN A 103 -9.86 1.09 23.53
C GLN A 103 -10.50 0.56 22.24
N LEU A 104 -10.08 1.18 21.13
CA LEU A 104 -10.52 0.92 19.75
C LEU A 104 -11.97 1.39 19.52
N GLY A 105 -12.12 2.54 18.84
CA GLY A 105 -13.44 3.00 18.40
C GLY A 105 -14.21 1.94 17.61
N PRO A 106 -15.53 2.09 17.42
CA PRO A 106 -16.32 1.12 16.68
C PRO A 106 -15.73 0.95 15.28
N LEU A 107 -15.20 -0.24 15.01
CA LEU A 107 -14.75 -0.67 13.69
C LEU A 107 -15.84 -0.27 12.67
N PRO A 108 -15.51 0.40 11.54
CA PRO A 108 -16.48 0.75 10.50
C PRO A 108 -17.49 -0.38 10.29
N TYR A 109 -18.79 -0.07 10.24
CA TYR A 109 -19.89 -1.07 10.27
C TYR A 109 -19.66 -2.30 9.36
N ALA A 110 -19.10 -2.09 8.17
CA ALA A 110 -18.75 -3.16 7.23
C ALA A 110 -17.62 -4.09 7.73
N GLN A 111 -16.60 -3.54 8.39
CA GLN A 111 -15.49 -4.30 8.99
C GLN A 111 -15.97 -5.10 10.20
N ALA A 112 -16.79 -4.48 11.07
CA ALA A 112 -17.39 -5.16 12.22
C ALA A 112 -18.24 -6.36 11.78
N ARG A 113 -19.03 -6.17 10.71
CA ARG A 113 -19.83 -7.25 10.10
C ARG A 113 -18.96 -8.39 9.58
N VAL A 114 -17.84 -8.09 8.90
CA VAL A 114 -16.90 -9.14 8.44
C VAL A 114 -16.34 -9.93 9.62
N CYS A 115 -15.93 -9.25 10.70
CA CYS A 115 -15.42 -9.92 11.90
C CYS A 115 -16.49 -10.78 12.58
N GLN A 116 -17.72 -10.29 12.73
CA GLN A 116 -18.84 -11.04 13.29
C GLN A 116 -19.17 -12.30 12.47
N MET A 117 -19.31 -12.15 11.14
CA MET A 117 -19.62 -13.27 10.26
C MET A 117 -18.49 -14.30 10.25
N LEU A 118 -17.23 -13.85 10.28
CA LEU A 118 -16.08 -14.75 10.37
C LEU A 118 -16.05 -15.49 11.72
N ALA A 119 -16.37 -14.81 12.82
CA ALA A 119 -16.50 -15.44 14.14
C ALA A 119 -17.63 -16.47 14.16
N ALA A 120 -18.77 -16.19 13.52
CA ALA A 120 -19.87 -17.14 13.36
C ALA A 120 -19.45 -18.38 12.56
N CYS A 121 -18.74 -18.21 11.44
CA CYS A 121 -18.19 -19.34 10.67
C CYS A 121 -17.27 -20.23 11.51
N HIS A 122 -16.43 -19.64 12.37
CA HIS A 122 -15.57 -20.41 13.28
C HIS A 122 -16.34 -21.13 14.39
N ARG A 123 -17.55 -20.68 14.76
CA ARG A 123 -18.42 -21.41 15.68
C ARG A 123 -19.06 -22.63 15.01
N GLU A 124 -19.49 -22.48 13.76
CA GLU A 124 -20.15 -23.55 13.00
C GLU A 124 -19.17 -24.63 12.52
N GLU A 125 -18.06 -24.22 11.91
CA GLU A 125 -17.12 -25.14 11.28
C GLU A 125 -16.00 -25.58 12.23
N GLY A 126 -15.74 -24.81 13.29
CA GLY A 126 -14.72 -25.09 14.30
C GLY A 126 -13.64 -24.00 14.39
N PRO A 127 -13.04 -23.84 15.58
CA PRO A 127 -12.20 -22.69 15.89
C PRO A 127 -10.92 -22.63 15.06
N ASP A 128 -10.35 -23.76 14.63
CA ASP A 128 -9.06 -23.78 13.93
C ASP A 128 -9.17 -23.93 12.40
N ASN A 129 -10.37 -23.78 11.85
CA ASN A 129 -10.61 -23.92 10.42
C ASN A 129 -10.38 -22.63 9.64
N TRP A 130 -9.80 -22.76 8.45
CA TRP A 130 -9.58 -21.66 7.52
C TRP A 130 -10.83 -21.44 6.66
N ILE A 131 -11.43 -20.26 6.76
CA ILE A 131 -12.67 -19.93 6.05
C ILE A 131 -12.33 -19.38 4.67
N SER A 132 -12.97 -19.90 3.61
CA SER A 132 -12.76 -19.38 2.26
C SER A 132 -13.41 -17.99 2.10
N LEU A 133 -12.74 -17.09 1.37
CA LEU A 133 -13.25 -15.74 1.13
C LEU A 133 -14.58 -15.75 0.37
N SER A 134 -14.79 -16.75 -0.50
CA SER A 134 -16.05 -16.95 -1.21
C SER A 134 -17.19 -17.34 -0.28
N ARG A 135 -16.93 -18.17 0.75
CA ARG A 135 -17.93 -18.54 1.76
C ARG A 135 -18.30 -17.32 2.60
N LEU A 136 -17.28 -16.63 3.13
CA LEU A 136 -17.46 -15.43 3.94
C LEU A 136 -18.22 -14.33 3.20
N ALA A 137 -18.01 -14.20 1.88
CA ALA A 137 -18.73 -13.23 1.07
C ALA A 137 -20.23 -13.47 0.99
N VAL A 138 -20.67 -14.73 0.99
CA VAL A 138 -22.10 -15.07 0.98
C VAL A 138 -22.77 -14.63 2.27
N ASP A 139 -22.08 -14.75 3.41
CA ASP A 139 -22.63 -14.38 4.72
C ASP A 139 -22.61 -12.87 4.94
N VAL A 140 -21.54 -12.20 4.51
CA VAL A 140 -21.41 -10.73 4.64
C VAL A 140 -22.35 -10.00 3.68
N TYR A 141 -22.55 -10.50 2.46
CA TYR A 141 -23.40 -9.90 1.43
C TYR A 141 -24.48 -10.87 0.95
N PRO A 142 -25.54 -11.09 1.74
CA PRO A 142 -26.62 -11.99 1.35
C PRO A 142 -27.27 -11.51 0.05
N GLY A 143 -27.47 -12.44 -0.90
CA GLY A 143 -28.15 -12.18 -2.18
C GLY A 143 -27.30 -11.55 -3.28
N LYS A 144 -25.98 -11.36 -3.07
CA LYS A 144 -25.05 -10.90 -4.12
C LYS A 144 -24.14 -12.04 -4.57
N GLU A 145 -23.79 -12.09 -5.85
CA GLU A 145 -22.81 -13.04 -6.34
C GLU A 145 -21.40 -12.67 -5.89
N TYR A 146 -20.57 -13.68 -5.59
CA TYR A 146 -19.18 -13.47 -5.16
C TYR A 146 -18.38 -12.60 -6.15
N LYS A 147 -18.65 -12.72 -7.45
CA LYS A 147 -17.94 -11.95 -8.49
C LYS A 147 -18.08 -10.44 -8.30
N ASP A 148 -19.26 -9.99 -7.88
CA ASP A 148 -19.57 -8.56 -7.74
C ASP A 148 -19.03 -7.97 -6.43
N VAL A 149 -18.94 -8.80 -5.39
CA VAL A 149 -18.49 -8.37 -4.05
C VAL A 149 -17.04 -8.73 -3.75
N ARG A 150 -16.36 -9.47 -4.65
CA ARG A 150 -14.99 -9.97 -4.45
C ARG A 150 -13.99 -8.87 -4.12
N SER A 151 -14.03 -7.76 -4.86
CA SER A 151 -13.12 -6.63 -4.65
C SER A 151 -13.38 -5.94 -3.32
N ALA A 152 -14.66 -5.70 -3.00
CA ALA A 152 -15.10 -5.05 -1.76
C ALA A 152 -14.71 -5.88 -0.52
N ILE A 153 -15.03 -7.18 -0.51
CA ILE A 153 -14.68 -8.02 0.63
C ILE A 153 -13.17 -8.21 0.77
N LEU A 154 -12.43 -8.28 -0.34
CA LEU A 154 -10.98 -8.37 -0.30
C LEU A 154 -10.36 -7.10 0.26
N GLN A 155 -10.89 -5.92 -0.07
CA GLN A 155 -10.46 -4.65 0.52
C GLN A 155 -10.70 -4.64 2.04
N LEU A 156 -11.90 -5.02 2.49
CA LEU A 156 -12.22 -5.10 3.92
C LEU A 156 -11.29 -6.07 4.67
N VAL A 157 -11.06 -7.25 4.11
CA VAL A 157 -10.16 -8.26 4.69
C VAL A 157 -8.71 -7.77 4.71
N ASN A 158 -8.26 -7.05 3.67
CA ASN A 158 -6.91 -6.48 3.67
C ASN A 158 -6.73 -5.44 4.77
N VAL A 159 -7.73 -4.58 5.00
CA VAL A 159 -7.67 -3.59 6.09
C VAL A 159 -7.62 -4.29 7.45
N LEU A 160 -8.50 -5.27 7.67
CA LEU A 160 -8.53 -6.06 8.90
C LEU A 160 -7.25 -6.88 9.15
N GLU A 161 -6.55 -7.29 8.08
CA GLU A 161 -5.24 -7.93 8.20
C GLU A 161 -4.15 -6.95 8.64
N VAL A 162 -4.14 -5.75 8.07
CA VAL A 162 -3.20 -4.67 8.43
C VAL A 162 -3.39 -4.25 9.89
N GLU A 163 -4.65 -4.14 10.33
CA GLU A 163 -5.02 -3.86 11.72
C GLU A 163 -4.76 -5.05 12.66
N GLY A 164 -4.49 -6.24 12.10
CA GLY A 164 -4.05 -7.41 12.85
C GLY A 164 -5.15 -8.29 13.43
N TYR A 165 -6.43 -8.07 13.10
CA TYR A 165 -7.56 -8.89 13.56
C TYR A 165 -7.57 -10.30 12.94
N LEU A 166 -7.10 -10.41 11.71
CA LEU A 166 -7.13 -11.66 10.94
C LEU A 166 -5.81 -11.92 10.20
N VAL A 167 -5.68 -13.14 9.71
CA VAL A 167 -4.58 -13.59 8.85
C VAL A 167 -5.17 -14.14 7.57
N LYS A 168 -4.59 -13.79 6.42
CA LYS A 168 -4.99 -14.37 5.13
C LYS A 168 -3.92 -15.31 4.60
N LYS A 169 -4.36 -16.36 3.91
CA LYS A 169 -3.51 -17.29 3.18
C LYS A 169 -4.05 -17.47 1.77
N LYS A 170 -3.22 -17.26 0.77
CA LYS A 170 -3.56 -17.55 -0.63
C LYS A 170 -3.09 -18.96 -0.98
N VAL A 171 -4.00 -19.78 -1.48
CA VAL A 171 -3.71 -21.12 -1.99
C VAL A 171 -4.23 -21.22 -3.41
N ARG A 172 -3.31 -21.33 -4.39
CA ARG A 172 -3.63 -21.33 -5.82
C ARG A 172 -4.49 -20.11 -6.22
N LYS A 173 -5.75 -20.34 -6.60
CA LYS A 173 -6.72 -19.33 -7.06
C LYS A 173 -7.69 -18.86 -5.96
N SER A 174 -7.55 -19.40 -4.74
CA SER A 174 -8.45 -19.14 -3.62
C SER A 174 -7.74 -18.42 -2.48
N VAL A 175 -8.48 -17.57 -1.77
CA VAL A 175 -8.01 -16.86 -0.58
C VAL A 175 -8.78 -17.40 0.61
N TYR A 176 -8.04 -17.71 1.66
CA TYR A 176 -8.56 -18.19 2.94
C TYR A 176 -8.22 -17.18 4.02
N VAL A 177 -9.11 -17.07 5.00
CA VAL A 177 -9.06 -16.09 6.06
C VAL A 177 -9.22 -16.81 7.39
N TYR A 178 -8.47 -16.37 8.38
CA TYR A 178 -8.49 -16.93 9.73
C TYR A 178 -8.49 -15.80 10.74
N MET A 179 -9.44 -15.82 11.67
CA MET A 179 -9.46 -14.87 12.78
C MET A 179 -8.49 -15.30 13.88
N LYS A 180 -7.64 -14.38 14.35
CA LYS A 180 -6.71 -14.68 15.46
C LYS A 180 -7.48 -14.98 16.74
N LYS A 181 -6.93 -15.89 17.57
CA LYS A 181 -7.61 -16.41 18.78
C LYS A 181 -7.95 -15.31 19.79
N GLU A 182 -7.11 -14.29 19.89
CA GLU A 182 -7.24 -13.13 20.79
C GLU A 182 -8.54 -12.34 20.55
N PHE A 183 -8.97 -12.21 19.30
CA PHE A 183 -10.13 -11.39 18.93
C PHE A 183 -11.44 -12.16 18.88
N ARG A 184 -11.42 -13.50 18.93
CA ARG A 184 -12.65 -14.31 18.85
C ARG A 184 -13.57 -14.12 20.05
N SER A 185 -12.99 -13.92 21.23
CA SER A 185 -13.77 -13.73 22.46
C SER A 185 -14.60 -12.46 22.42
N GLN A 186 -14.18 -11.45 21.65
CA GLN A 186 -14.90 -10.18 21.49
C GLN A 186 -16.23 -10.34 20.73
N TYR A 187 -16.38 -11.41 19.96
CA TYR A 187 -17.56 -11.68 19.13
C TYR A 187 -18.37 -12.90 19.62
N LYS A 188 -18.16 -13.33 20.87
CA LYS A 188 -18.83 -14.50 21.46
C LYS A 188 -20.32 -14.31 21.80
N GLY A 189 -20.85 -13.08 21.80
CA GLY A 189 -22.21 -12.82 22.29
C GLY A 189 -22.93 -11.63 21.68
N LYS A 190 -22.60 -11.21 20.45
CA LYS A 190 -23.35 -10.16 19.73
C LYS A 190 -24.04 -10.79 18.52
N ASP A 191 -25.22 -11.35 18.75
CA ASP A 191 -26.14 -11.78 17.68
C ASP A 191 -27.00 -10.61 17.15
N ASP A 192 -26.78 -9.38 17.62
CA ASP A 192 -27.65 -8.24 17.36
C ASP A 192 -27.11 -7.28 16.28
N ILE A 193 -26.98 -7.77 15.05
CA ILE A 193 -27.27 -6.91 13.90
C ILE A 193 -28.38 -7.62 13.11
N PRO A 194 -29.56 -7.00 12.93
CA PRO A 194 -30.66 -7.63 12.23
C PRO A 194 -30.19 -8.09 10.85
N ILE A 195 -30.22 -9.39 10.61
CA ILE A 195 -30.09 -9.96 9.28
C ILE A 195 -31.32 -9.46 8.52
N PRO A 196 -31.19 -8.68 7.42
CA PRO A 196 -32.37 -8.26 6.68
C PRO A 196 -33.10 -9.50 6.15
N GLU A 197 -34.29 -9.73 6.69
CA GLU A 197 -35.14 -10.86 6.31
C GLU A 197 -35.44 -10.82 4.81
N LYS A 198 -35.40 -12.01 4.20
CA LYS A 198 -35.76 -12.21 2.79
C LYS A 198 -37.23 -11.81 2.60
N LYS A 199 -37.51 -10.70 1.90
CA LYS A 199 -38.82 -10.54 1.24
C LYS A 199 -38.91 -11.59 0.13
N GLY A 200 -39.49 -12.74 0.47
CA GLY A 200 -39.86 -13.77 -0.48
C GLY A 200 -40.77 -13.15 -1.54
N LYS A 201 -40.37 -13.27 -2.81
CA LYS A 201 -41.29 -13.11 -3.94
C LYS A 201 -42.40 -14.13 -3.77
N GLN A 202 -43.58 -13.69 -3.32
CA GLN A 202 -44.80 -14.46 -3.53
C GLN A 202 -44.96 -14.65 -5.04
N ARG A 203 -44.86 -15.92 -5.46
CA ARG A 203 -45.35 -16.35 -6.76
C ARG A 203 -46.86 -16.42 -6.63
N ASN A 204 -47.55 -15.47 -7.26
CA ASN A 204 -48.99 -15.58 -7.49
C ASN A 204 -49.22 -16.78 -8.43
N ASN A 205 -49.98 -17.76 -7.94
CA ASN A 205 -50.74 -18.70 -8.75
C ASN A 205 -52.22 -18.33 -8.58
#